data_AF-A0A2E8EAF2-F1
#
_entry.id   AF-A0A2E8EAF2-F1
#
_cell.length_a   1.000
_cell.length_b   1.000
_cell.length_c   1.000
_cell.angle_alpha   90.00
_cell.angle_beta   90.00
_cell.angle_gamma   90.00
#
_symmetry.space_group_name_H-M   'P 1'
#
loop_
_entity.id
_entity.type
_entity.pdbx_description
1 polymer ?
#
loop_
_entity_poly.entity_id
_entity_poly.type
_entity_poly.pdbx_seq_one_letter_code
_entity_poly.pdbx_strand_id
1 'polypeptide(L)'
;MEDRIALIATDASEIRGLISTLELCHHKADRWVTNIIEAIGVGKTGKGLGTRLPGQKHPTESVWQNACVALSAWAEGCPVTAAQLRIGSVSASELLSCLGERSPLKEWQVHRVIEKIRSVIHWPQPCDGPTAQYEWLLLGGDEYELRYRTRCAECYRDHEDFWGRTIRTTIHDTVNGEGAELSLGLAIDMLWPCHWRFVENLRIVLGAIGGRLHSDQPFAACGRNISPLPIRRRMEVVSNTVKVFCGSPGPDQEVDESVLAVLGKPIEVKRWLAVSLDKTIRLQLDPPAEVRAISALAGPDWLRQQASG
;
A
#
# COMPACT_ATOMS: atom_id res chain seq x y z
N MET A 1 -6.07 15.27 27.97
CA MET A 1 -4.61 15.53 27.95
C MET A 1 -4.09 15.66 26.50
N GLU A 2 -4.95 15.93 25.52
CA GLU A 2 -4.52 16.25 24.15
C GLU A 2 -4.57 17.79 23.87
N ASP A 3 -5.34 18.56 24.66
CA ASP A 3 -5.63 19.99 24.36
C ASP A 3 -4.86 21.03 25.18
N ARG A 4 -3.86 20.63 25.97
CA ARG A 4 -3.08 21.56 26.81
C ARG A 4 -1.59 21.57 26.47
N ILE A 5 -1.27 21.69 25.18
CA ILE A 5 0.09 22.01 24.78
C ILE A 5 0.09 23.47 24.35
N ALA A 6 0.60 24.32 25.25
CA ALA A 6 1.05 25.66 24.90
C ALA A 6 1.92 25.57 23.63
N LEU A 7 1.66 26.43 22.65
CA LEU A 7 2.45 26.65 21.43
C LEU A 7 3.41 25.48 21.12
N ILE A 8 2.90 24.45 20.44
CA ILE A 8 3.71 23.30 20.00
C ILE A 8 4.94 23.87 19.29
N ALA A 9 6.12 23.67 19.89
CA ALA A 9 7.38 24.11 19.28
C ALA A 9 7.49 23.49 17.88
N THR A 10 7.99 24.26 16.90
CA THR A 10 8.02 23.87 15.48
C THR A 10 8.53 22.45 15.27
N ASP A 11 9.63 22.07 15.94
CA ASP A 11 10.23 20.73 15.87
C ASP A 11 9.25 19.60 16.29
N ALA A 12 8.45 19.81 17.34
CA ALA A 12 7.48 18.82 17.80
C ALA A 12 6.30 18.67 16.82
N SER A 13 5.90 19.77 16.17
CA SER A 13 4.89 19.73 15.10
C SER A 13 5.38 18.94 13.90
N GLU A 14 6.63 19.15 13.48
CA GLU A 14 7.26 18.43 12.38
C GLU A 14 7.36 16.92 12.65
N ILE A 15 7.79 16.53 13.85
CA ILE A 15 7.86 15.11 14.24
C ILE A 15 6.45 14.49 14.24
N ARG A 16 5.44 15.23 14.74
CA ARG A 16 4.04 14.75 14.68
C ARG A 16 3.55 14.60 13.24
N GLY A 17 3.93 15.50 12.34
CA GLY A 17 3.67 15.38 10.91
C GLY A 17 4.29 14.10 10.31
N LEU A 18 5.49 13.71 10.75
CA LEU A 18 6.07 12.42 10.35
C LEU A 18 5.27 11.24 10.88
N ILE A 19 4.84 11.29 12.15
CA ILE A 19 3.99 10.25 12.73
C ILE A 19 2.69 10.09 11.93
N SER A 20 2.06 11.17 11.49
CA SER A 20 0.78 11.11 10.74
C SER A 20 0.91 10.56 9.32
N THR A 21 2.13 10.43 8.78
CA THR A 21 2.38 9.88 7.43
C THR A 21 2.84 8.42 7.46
N LEU A 22 2.93 7.82 8.64
CA LEU A 22 3.31 6.43 8.81
C LEU A 22 2.23 5.50 8.24
N GLU A 23 2.60 4.65 7.29
CA GLU A 23 1.76 3.61 6.71
C GLU A 23 2.45 2.24 6.85
N LEU A 24 1.93 1.37 7.71
CA LEU A 24 2.52 0.06 8.01
C LEU A 24 2.46 -0.90 6.82
N CYS A 25 1.60 -0.65 5.84
CA CYS A 25 1.59 -1.42 4.60
C CYS A 25 2.81 -1.12 3.70
N HIS A 26 3.56 -0.04 3.96
CA HIS A 26 4.71 0.33 3.16
C HIS A 26 5.91 -0.58 3.45
N HIS A 27 6.64 -1.00 2.41
CA HIS A 27 7.85 -1.84 2.53
C HIS A 27 9.03 -1.22 3.32
N LYS A 28 8.88 0.02 3.81
CA LYS A 28 9.88 0.76 4.60
C LYS A 28 9.39 1.13 5.99
N ALA A 29 8.18 0.69 6.37
CA ALA A 29 7.52 1.12 7.59
C ALA A 29 8.41 0.94 8.83
N ASP A 30 9.16 -0.16 8.94
CA ASP A 30 10.09 -0.38 10.05
C ASP A 30 11.21 0.66 10.12
N ARG A 31 11.79 1.02 8.96
CA ARG A 31 12.78 2.10 8.90
C ARG A 31 12.17 3.47 9.20
N TRP A 32 10.92 3.71 8.78
CA TRP A 32 10.21 4.94 9.09
C TRP A 32 9.97 5.09 10.59
N VAL A 33 9.49 4.03 11.25
CA VAL A 33 9.34 3.99 12.71
C VAL A 33 10.66 4.23 13.42
N THR A 34 11.75 3.60 12.95
CA THR A 34 13.10 3.86 13.48
C THR A 34 13.47 5.35 13.37
N ASN A 35 13.30 5.97 12.20
CA ASN A 35 13.60 7.39 12.01
C ASN A 35 12.72 8.30 12.91
N ILE A 36 11.45 7.94 13.12
CA ILE A 36 10.55 8.67 14.02
C ILE A 36 11.03 8.57 15.46
N ILE A 37 11.40 7.37 15.93
CA ILE A 37 11.94 7.15 17.28
C ILE A 37 13.23 7.98 17.50
N GLU A 38 14.14 7.97 16.53
CA GLU A 38 15.35 8.80 16.55
C GLU A 38 14.99 10.30 16.63
N ALA A 39 14.02 10.77 15.84
CA ALA A 39 13.59 12.16 15.85
C ALA A 39 12.97 12.56 17.20
N ILE A 40 12.16 11.69 17.82
CA ILE A 40 11.64 11.90 19.18
C ILE A 40 12.80 11.94 20.20
N GLY A 41 13.76 11.03 20.09
CA GLY A 41 14.93 10.96 20.96
C GLY A 41 15.81 12.20 20.91
N VAL A 42 16.07 12.73 19.71
CA VAL A 42 16.87 13.95 19.52
C VAL A 42 16.04 15.22 19.78
N GLY A 43 14.71 15.16 19.59
CA GLY A 43 13.79 16.29 19.76
C GLY A 43 13.64 17.18 18.51
N LYS A 44 14.16 16.75 17.36
CA LYS A 44 14.02 17.43 16.06
C LYS A 44 14.10 16.43 14.91
N THR A 45 13.61 16.80 13.74
CA THR A 45 13.79 16.05 12.50
C THR A 45 14.47 16.90 11.42
N GLY A 46 15.34 16.30 10.61
CA GLY A 46 15.98 16.98 9.47
C GLY A 46 15.97 16.18 8.18
N LYS A 47 15.37 14.99 8.19
CA LYS A 47 15.40 14.02 7.07
C LYS A 47 14.02 13.62 6.56
N GLY A 48 12.94 14.10 7.19
CA GLY A 48 11.59 13.59 6.91
C GLY A 48 11.52 12.07 7.07
N LEU A 49 10.72 11.38 6.25
CA LEU A 49 10.73 9.90 6.15
C LEU A 49 12.00 9.34 5.46
N GLY A 50 12.97 10.20 5.15
CA GLY A 50 14.18 9.91 4.39
C GLY A 50 14.01 10.24 2.92
N THR A 51 14.66 11.31 2.46
CA THR A 51 14.86 11.59 1.03
C THR A 51 16.19 10.99 0.58
N ARG A 52 16.20 10.37 -0.62
CA ARG A 52 17.45 9.92 -1.25
C ARG A 52 18.09 11.06 -2.00
N LEU A 53 19.41 10.98 -2.18
CA LEU A 53 20.09 11.89 -3.08
C LEU A 53 19.60 11.67 -4.52
N PRO A 54 19.57 12.72 -5.36
CA PRO A 54 19.23 12.59 -6.77
C PRO A 54 20.05 11.47 -7.45
N GLY A 55 19.38 10.63 -8.24
CA GLY A 55 20.00 9.51 -8.96
C GLY A 55 20.14 8.20 -8.17
N GLN A 56 19.90 8.19 -6.85
CA GLN A 56 19.87 6.95 -6.07
C GLN A 56 18.51 6.25 -6.20
N LYS A 57 18.54 4.97 -6.61
CA LYS A 57 17.34 4.12 -6.73
C LYS A 57 17.25 3.13 -5.58
N HIS A 58 16.03 2.85 -5.11
CA HIS A 58 15.85 1.70 -4.21
C HIS A 58 15.95 0.39 -4.99
N PRO A 59 16.47 -0.69 -4.40
CA PRO A 59 16.36 -2.02 -4.99
C PRO A 59 14.90 -2.41 -5.32
N THR A 60 13.92 -1.99 -4.50
CA THR A 60 12.49 -2.23 -4.78
C THR A 60 11.98 -1.48 -6.01
N GLU A 61 12.55 -0.32 -6.35
CA GLU A 61 12.15 0.40 -7.58
C GLU A 61 12.56 -0.37 -8.84
N SER A 62 13.67 -1.11 -8.80
CA SER A 62 14.04 -2.03 -9.87
C SER A 62 13.01 -3.14 -10.06
N VAL A 63 12.37 -3.61 -8.98
CA VAL A 63 11.27 -4.60 -9.08
C VAL A 63 10.09 -4.01 -9.84
N TRP A 64 9.71 -2.77 -9.55
CA TRP A 64 8.61 -2.07 -10.22
C TRP A 64 8.93 -1.80 -11.69
N GLN A 65 10.15 -1.33 -11.96
CA GLN A 65 10.61 -1.09 -13.33
C GLN A 65 10.61 -2.39 -14.15
N ASN A 66 11.11 -3.49 -13.58
CA ASN A 66 11.14 -4.78 -14.25
C ASN A 66 9.72 -5.30 -14.51
N ALA A 67 8.78 -5.09 -13.58
CA ALA A 67 7.37 -5.41 -13.81
C ALA A 67 6.80 -4.62 -14.99
N CYS A 68 7.03 -3.31 -15.05
CA CYS A 68 6.60 -2.48 -16.19
C CYS A 68 7.21 -2.94 -17.52
N VAL A 69 8.52 -3.19 -17.56
CA VAL A 69 9.20 -3.66 -18.78
C VAL A 69 8.63 -4.99 -19.24
N ALA A 70 8.45 -5.95 -18.33
CA ALA A 70 7.91 -7.26 -18.63
C ALA A 70 6.46 -7.19 -19.14
N LEU A 71 5.61 -6.42 -18.46
CA LEU A 71 4.20 -6.25 -18.84
C LEU A 71 4.06 -5.51 -20.18
N SER A 72 4.88 -4.48 -20.44
CA SER A 72 4.89 -3.78 -21.74
C SER A 72 5.30 -4.72 -22.87
N ALA A 73 6.36 -5.52 -22.69
CA ALA A 73 6.77 -6.50 -23.69
C ALA A 73 5.68 -7.56 -23.96
N TRP A 74 4.98 -8.02 -22.91
CA TRP A 74 3.85 -8.94 -23.08
C TRP A 74 2.69 -8.31 -23.87
N ALA A 75 2.33 -7.06 -23.55
CA ALA A 75 1.26 -6.33 -24.23
C ALA A 75 1.59 -6.07 -25.72
N GLU A 76 2.86 -5.79 -26.04
CA GLU A 76 3.34 -5.60 -27.42
C GLU A 76 3.52 -6.93 -28.18
N GLY A 77 3.34 -8.07 -27.52
CA GLY A 77 3.54 -9.40 -28.11
C GLY A 77 4.98 -9.79 -28.34
N CYS A 78 5.92 -9.08 -27.72
CA CYS A 78 7.32 -9.44 -27.75
C CYS A 78 7.57 -10.63 -26.81
N PRO A 79 8.32 -11.65 -27.24
CA PRO A 79 8.72 -12.73 -26.34
C PRO A 79 9.60 -12.13 -25.24
N VAL A 80 9.09 -12.12 -24.00
CA VAL A 80 9.88 -11.75 -22.83
C VAL A 80 10.92 -12.85 -22.66
N THR A 81 12.19 -12.56 -22.94
CA THR A 81 13.27 -13.53 -22.72
C THR A 81 13.32 -13.89 -21.24
N ALA A 82 12.90 -15.12 -20.93
CA ALA A 82 12.62 -15.64 -19.59
C ALA A 82 13.80 -15.55 -18.60
N ALA A 83 15.02 -15.31 -19.07
CA ALA A 83 16.24 -15.50 -18.31
C ALA A 83 16.84 -14.24 -17.64
N GLN A 84 16.41 -13.00 -17.98
CA GLN A 84 17.14 -11.81 -17.52
C GLN A 84 16.36 -10.86 -16.59
N LEU A 85 15.03 -10.84 -16.63
CA LEU A 85 14.24 -9.93 -15.79
C LEU A 85 13.62 -10.64 -14.59
N ARG A 86 14.02 -10.22 -13.38
CA ARG A 86 13.42 -10.66 -12.12
C ARG A 86 12.47 -9.60 -11.57
N ILE A 87 11.31 -10.04 -11.08
CA ILE A 87 10.33 -9.20 -10.39
C ILE A 87 10.31 -9.67 -8.94
N GLY A 88 11.15 -9.05 -8.11
CA GLY A 88 11.42 -9.51 -6.76
C GLY A 88 12.15 -10.85 -6.77
N SER A 89 11.61 -11.85 -6.08
CA SER A 89 12.19 -13.19 -5.99
C SER A 89 11.85 -14.10 -7.17
N VAL A 90 10.92 -13.71 -8.06
CA VAL A 90 10.44 -14.57 -9.16
C VAL A 90 10.87 -14.06 -10.53
N SER A 91 10.82 -14.94 -11.53
CA SER A 91 11.12 -14.56 -12.92
C SER A 91 9.93 -13.85 -13.57
N ALA A 92 10.20 -12.93 -14.50
CA ALA A 92 9.14 -12.27 -15.26
C ALA A 92 8.27 -13.27 -16.05
N SER A 93 8.89 -14.31 -16.63
CA SER A 93 8.17 -15.35 -17.39
C SER A 93 7.21 -16.15 -16.52
N GLU A 94 7.64 -16.58 -15.32
CA GLU A 94 6.78 -17.25 -14.35
C GLU A 94 5.58 -16.36 -14.00
N LEU A 95 5.81 -15.08 -13.72
CA LEU A 95 4.73 -14.16 -13.35
C LEU A 95 3.75 -13.93 -14.50
N LEU A 96 4.26 -13.68 -15.72
CA LEU A 96 3.44 -13.42 -16.91
C LEU A 96 2.68 -14.66 -17.41
N SER A 97 3.14 -15.87 -17.07
CA SER A 97 2.43 -17.12 -17.41
C SER A 97 1.00 -17.14 -16.84
N CYS A 98 0.74 -16.37 -15.78
CA CYS A 98 -0.59 -16.22 -15.19
C CYS A 98 -1.63 -15.62 -16.15
N LEU A 99 -1.20 -14.86 -17.16
CA LEU A 99 -2.10 -14.16 -18.10
C LEU A 99 -2.72 -15.10 -19.15
N GLY A 100 -2.08 -16.24 -19.45
CA GLY A 100 -2.51 -17.17 -20.51
C GLY A 100 -2.50 -16.53 -21.91
N GLU A 101 -3.40 -16.99 -22.78
CA GLU A 101 -3.54 -16.46 -24.15
C GLU A 101 -3.98 -14.99 -24.16
N ARG A 102 -3.41 -14.23 -25.09
CA ARG A 102 -3.70 -12.80 -25.29
C ARG A 102 -5.09 -12.59 -25.88
N SER A 103 -5.73 -11.51 -25.47
CA SER A 103 -6.97 -11.01 -26.06
C SER A 103 -7.02 -9.49 -25.91
N PRO A 104 -7.83 -8.78 -26.72
CA PRO A 104 -7.94 -7.32 -26.62
C PRO A 104 -8.30 -6.83 -25.21
N LEU A 105 -9.19 -7.55 -24.50
CA LEU A 105 -9.53 -7.23 -23.11
C LEU A 105 -8.32 -7.36 -22.19
N LYS A 106 -7.57 -8.47 -22.27
CA LYS A 106 -6.43 -8.70 -21.38
C LYS A 106 -5.30 -7.71 -21.64
N GLU A 107 -5.05 -7.36 -22.90
CA GLU A 107 -4.10 -6.30 -23.25
C GLU A 107 -4.51 -4.96 -22.63
N TRP A 108 -5.78 -4.58 -22.78
CA TRP A 108 -6.33 -3.38 -22.15
C TRP A 108 -6.18 -3.39 -20.62
N GLN A 109 -6.48 -4.51 -19.96
CA GLN A 109 -6.33 -4.66 -18.51
C GLN A 109 -4.87 -4.57 -18.07
N VAL A 110 -3.95 -5.20 -18.80
CA VAL A 110 -2.50 -5.14 -18.53
C VAL A 110 -1.99 -3.71 -18.69
N HIS A 111 -2.48 -2.94 -19.66
CA HIS A 111 -2.13 -1.52 -19.79
C HIS A 111 -2.55 -0.71 -18.56
N ARG A 112 -3.71 -0.97 -17.94
CA ARG A 112 -4.11 -0.32 -16.68
C ARG A 112 -3.16 -0.66 -15.52
N VAL A 113 -2.71 -1.91 -15.44
CA VAL A 113 -1.69 -2.32 -14.46
C VAL A 113 -0.37 -1.59 -14.69
N ILE A 114 0.08 -1.47 -15.94
CA ILE A 114 1.30 -0.74 -16.30
C ILE A 114 1.18 0.74 -15.89
N GLU A 115 0.07 1.39 -16.22
CA GLU A 115 -0.20 2.79 -15.85
C GLU A 115 -0.17 2.97 -14.34
N LYS A 116 -0.84 2.08 -13.58
CA LYS A 116 -0.85 2.14 -12.12
C LYS A 116 0.54 2.03 -11.51
N ILE A 117 1.38 1.12 -12.01
CA ILE A 117 2.75 0.98 -11.49
C ILE A 117 3.57 2.21 -11.89
N ARG A 118 3.47 2.66 -13.14
CA ARG A 118 4.21 3.84 -13.65
C ARG A 118 3.89 5.13 -12.92
N SER A 119 2.64 5.32 -12.49
CA SER A 119 2.21 6.54 -11.80
C SER A 119 2.95 6.80 -10.48
N VAL A 120 3.73 5.82 -9.97
CA VAL A 120 4.52 5.99 -8.75
C VAL A 120 6.01 5.68 -8.91
N ILE A 121 6.48 5.18 -10.07
CA ILE A 121 7.87 4.74 -10.27
C ILE A 121 8.90 5.88 -10.14
N HIS A 122 8.46 7.14 -10.17
CA HIS A 122 9.32 8.31 -9.97
C HIS A 122 8.89 9.21 -8.80
N TRP A 123 7.93 8.78 -7.98
CA TRP A 123 7.48 9.55 -6.84
C TRP A 123 8.62 9.86 -5.85
N PRO A 124 8.75 11.10 -5.33
CA PRO A 124 7.85 12.24 -5.48
C PRO A 124 8.18 13.18 -6.65
N GLN A 125 9.10 12.81 -7.54
CA GLN A 125 9.40 13.64 -8.70
C GLN A 125 8.19 13.64 -9.65
N PRO A 126 7.75 14.81 -10.13
CA PRO A 126 6.74 14.89 -11.17
C PRO A 126 7.18 14.05 -12.36
N CYS A 127 6.35 13.12 -12.78
CA CYS A 127 6.46 12.63 -14.14
C CYS A 127 5.75 13.63 -15.04
N ASP A 128 6.51 14.47 -15.73
CA ASP A 128 5.98 15.45 -16.69
C ASP A 128 5.45 14.80 -18.00
N GLY A 129 5.30 13.47 -18.02
CA GLY A 129 4.79 12.72 -19.15
C GLY A 129 3.26 12.49 -19.05
N PRO A 130 2.51 12.62 -20.15
CA PRO A 130 1.06 12.33 -20.16
C PRO A 130 0.72 10.88 -19.81
N THR A 131 1.70 9.97 -19.80
CA THR A 131 1.57 8.55 -19.44
C THR A 131 1.68 8.27 -17.94
N ALA A 132 1.87 9.28 -17.11
CA ALA A 132 2.11 9.10 -15.68
C ALA A 132 0.90 9.39 -14.77
N GLN A 133 -0.19 9.92 -15.33
CA GLN A 133 -1.44 10.07 -14.60
C GLN A 133 -2.28 8.80 -14.81
N TYR A 134 -2.38 7.99 -13.76
CA TYR A 134 -3.27 6.84 -13.72
C TYR A 134 -4.71 7.32 -13.50
N GLU A 135 -5.61 6.96 -14.42
CA GLU A 135 -7.04 7.17 -14.22
C GLU A 135 -7.62 5.97 -13.47
N TRP A 136 -8.19 6.25 -12.30
CA TRP A 136 -8.79 5.24 -11.44
C TRP A 136 -9.99 4.55 -12.11
N LEU A 137 -10.03 3.22 -12.04
CA LEU A 137 -11.05 2.40 -12.69
C LEU A 137 -12.37 2.43 -11.93
N LEU A 138 -12.31 2.21 -10.62
CA LEU A 138 -13.50 2.05 -9.78
C LEU A 138 -13.58 3.12 -8.70
N LEU A 139 -12.45 3.68 -8.28
CA LEU A 139 -12.43 4.81 -7.37
C LEU A 139 -12.45 6.14 -8.14
N GLY A 140 -13.02 7.17 -7.53
CA GLY A 140 -13.06 8.54 -8.03
C GLY A 140 -13.39 9.50 -6.90
N GLY A 141 -13.67 10.76 -7.25
CA GLY A 141 -13.94 11.82 -6.29
C GLY A 141 -12.83 12.87 -6.25
N ASP A 142 -12.99 13.84 -5.36
CA ASP A 142 -12.00 14.88 -5.11
C ASP A 142 -10.99 14.44 -4.03
N GLU A 143 -10.07 15.33 -3.67
CA GLU A 143 -8.98 15.09 -2.71
C GLU A 143 -9.46 14.65 -1.32
N TYR A 144 -10.76 14.82 -1.00
CA TYR A 144 -11.31 14.60 0.35
C TYR A 144 -12.39 13.50 0.43
N GLU A 145 -12.95 13.03 -0.70
CA GLU A 145 -13.92 11.95 -0.71
C GLU A 145 -13.66 10.89 -1.79
N LEU A 146 -13.19 9.72 -1.36
CA LEU A 146 -13.15 8.51 -2.18
C LEU A 146 -14.57 7.99 -2.39
N ARG A 147 -15.05 8.05 -3.63
CA ARG A 147 -16.35 7.51 -4.05
C ARG A 147 -16.17 6.46 -5.13
N TYR A 148 -17.04 5.46 -5.13
CA TYR A 148 -17.07 4.48 -6.22
C TYR A 148 -17.68 5.10 -7.49
N ARG A 149 -16.99 4.94 -8.61
CA ARG A 149 -17.48 5.35 -9.93
C ARG A 149 -18.61 4.45 -10.37
N THR A 150 -19.71 5.05 -10.79
CA THR A 150 -20.85 4.35 -11.39
C THR A 150 -20.83 4.38 -12.92
N ARG A 151 -19.85 5.07 -13.52
CA ARG A 151 -19.68 5.24 -14.97
C ARG A 151 -18.21 5.14 -15.36
N CYS A 152 -17.96 4.70 -16.59
CA CYS A 152 -16.63 4.67 -17.16
C CYS A 152 -16.01 6.08 -17.21
N ALA A 153 -14.71 6.18 -16.96
CA ALA A 153 -13.99 7.43 -17.11
C ALA A 153 -13.98 7.87 -18.59
N GLU A 154 -13.98 9.19 -18.82
CA GLU A 154 -14.10 9.76 -20.17
C GLU A 154 -13.00 9.27 -21.12
N CYS A 155 -11.77 9.16 -20.63
CA CYS A 155 -10.63 8.68 -21.40
C CYS A 155 -10.72 7.20 -21.81
N TYR A 156 -11.64 6.44 -21.23
CA TYR A 156 -11.89 5.03 -21.52
C TYR A 156 -13.26 4.79 -22.17
N ARG A 157 -13.96 5.84 -22.63
CA ARG A 157 -15.29 5.72 -23.23
C ARG A 157 -15.34 4.72 -24.40
N ASP A 158 -14.33 4.74 -25.28
CA ASP A 158 -14.25 3.80 -26.41
C ASP A 158 -14.01 2.33 -25.99
N HIS A 159 -13.74 2.10 -24.70
CA HIS A 159 -13.49 0.80 -24.09
C HIS A 159 -14.42 0.57 -22.87
N GLU A 160 -15.62 1.16 -22.88
CA GLU A 160 -16.57 1.05 -21.78
C GLU A 160 -16.96 -0.41 -21.47
N ASP A 161 -17.04 -1.26 -22.48
CA ASP A 161 -17.30 -2.69 -22.32
C ASP A 161 -16.14 -3.40 -21.59
N PHE A 162 -14.89 -3.07 -21.93
CA PHE A 162 -13.71 -3.60 -21.24
C PHE A 162 -13.62 -3.13 -19.80
N TRP A 163 -13.91 -1.84 -19.56
CA TRP A 163 -14.02 -1.29 -18.22
C TRP A 163 -15.09 -2.02 -17.40
N GLY A 164 -16.31 -2.15 -17.93
CA GLY A 164 -17.43 -2.80 -17.28
C GLY A 164 -17.15 -4.26 -16.93
N ARG A 165 -16.52 -5.01 -17.84
CA ARG A 165 -16.07 -6.40 -17.58
C ARG A 165 -14.99 -6.45 -16.51
N THR A 166 -14.06 -5.51 -16.51
CA THR A 166 -12.95 -5.47 -15.54
C THR A 166 -13.45 -5.19 -14.13
N ILE A 167 -14.29 -4.17 -13.93
CA ILE A 167 -14.77 -3.83 -12.59
C ILE A 167 -15.73 -4.88 -12.01
N ARG A 168 -16.43 -5.65 -12.86
CA ARG A 168 -17.34 -6.72 -12.42
C ARG A 168 -16.65 -8.09 -12.26
N THR A 169 -15.43 -8.23 -12.75
CA THR A 169 -14.65 -9.46 -12.53
C THR A 169 -14.33 -9.55 -11.04
N THR A 170 -14.80 -10.62 -10.40
CA THR A 170 -14.68 -10.81 -8.95
C THR A 170 -13.56 -11.79 -8.65
N ILE A 171 -12.63 -11.35 -7.81
CA ILE A 171 -11.57 -12.15 -7.21
C ILE A 171 -12.09 -12.66 -5.88
N HIS A 172 -12.05 -13.97 -5.70
CA HIS A 172 -12.37 -14.66 -4.44
C HIS A 172 -11.06 -14.88 -3.69
N ASP A 173 -10.95 -14.27 -2.51
CA ASP A 173 -9.81 -14.40 -1.61
C ASP A 173 -10.30 -14.53 -0.16
N THR A 174 -9.45 -14.17 0.80
CA THR A 174 -9.84 -14.09 2.20
C THR A 174 -9.46 -12.74 2.82
N VAL A 175 -10.27 -12.26 3.76
CA VAL A 175 -9.91 -11.18 4.69
C VAL A 175 -9.93 -11.74 6.10
N ASN A 176 -8.77 -11.69 6.78
CA ASN A 176 -8.62 -12.23 8.14
C ASN A 176 -9.05 -13.72 8.27
N GLY A 177 -8.86 -14.50 7.20
CA GLY A 177 -9.22 -15.93 7.18
C GLY A 177 -10.67 -16.22 6.79
N GLU A 178 -11.51 -15.21 6.67
CA GLU A 178 -12.89 -15.35 6.19
C GLU A 178 -12.95 -15.12 4.68
N GLY A 179 -13.82 -15.86 3.99
CA GLY A 179 -14.02 -15.72 2.55
C GLY A 179 -14.46 -14.31 2.19
N ALA A 180 -13.82 -13.73 1.17
CA ALA A 180 -14.09 -12.37 0.73
C ALA A 180 -14.05 -12.25 -0.78
N GLU A 181 -14.65 -11.17 -1.27
CA GLU A 181 -14.69 -10.82 -2.68
C GLU A 181 -14.03 -9.46 -2.90
N LEU A 182 -13.35 -9.32 -4.04
CA LEU A 182 -12.67 -8.10 -4.46
C LEU A 182 -12.85 -7.92 -5.96
N SER A 183 -13.33 -6.74 -6.39
CA SER A 183 -13.35 -6.38 -7.81
C SER A 183 -11.92 -6.32 -8.38
N LEU A 184 -11.69 -6.88 -9.56
CA LEU A 184 -10.42 -6.74 -10.29
C LEU A 184 -10.09 -5.26 -10.55
N GLY A 185 -11.08 -4.43 -10.88
CA GLY A 185 -10.88 -2.99 -11.03
C GLY A 185 -10.35 -2.35 -9.74
N LEU A 186 -10.91 -2.72 -8.58
CA LEU A 186 -10.43 -2.24 -7.28
C LEU A 186 -9.06 -2.79 -6.92
N ALA A 187 -8.77 -4.05 -7.26
CA ALA A 187 -7.47 -4.66 -7.05
C ALA A 187 -6.37 -3.94 -7.83
N ILE A 188 -6.65 -3.54 -9.09
CA ILE A 188 -5.74 -2.72 -9.90
C ILE A 188 -5.57 -1.33 -9.28
N ASP A 189 -6.69 -0.67 -8.92
CA ASP A 189 -6.68 0.64 -8.26
C ASP A 189 -5.82 0.62 -6.97
N MET A 190 -5.89 -0.45 -6.20
CA MET A 190 -5.18 -0.64 -4.93
C MET A 190 -3.83 -1.35 -5.07
N LEU A 191 -3.36 -1.61 -6.29
CA LEU A 191 -2.06 -2.20 -6.57
C LEU A 191 -0.96 -1.13 -6.42
N TRP A 192 -0.65 -0.77 -5.18
CA TRP A 192 0.42 0.18 -4.88
C TRP A 192 1.79 -0.51 -4.85
N PRO A 193 2.76 -0.08 -5.68
CA PRO A 193 4.12 -0.63 -5.67
C PRO A 193 4.84 -0.52 -4.33
N CYS A 194 4.51 0.49 -3.52
CA CYS A 194 5.12 0.68 -2.20
C CYS A 194 4.72 -0.40 -1.17
N HIS A 195 3.68 -1.19 -1.43
CA HIS A 195 3.24 -2.25 -0.53
C HIS A 195 4.32 -3.31 -0.31
N TRP A 196 4.44 -3.79 0.94
CA TRP A 196 5.37 -4.86 1.30
C TRP A 196 5.14 -6.16 0.51
N ARG A 197 3.91 -6.38 0.03
CA ARG A 197 3.46 -7.58 -0.69
C ARG A 197 3.20 -7.35 -2.18
N PHE A 198 3.85 -6.36 -2.77
CA PHE A 198 3.58 -5.93 -4.14
C PHE A 198 3.63 -7.06 -5.18
N VAL A 199 4.65 -7.93 -5.12
CA VAL A 199 4.84 -8.99 -6.13
C VAL A 199 3.72 -10.02 -6.08
N GLU A 200 3.30 -10.42 -4.89
CA GLU A 200 2.18 -11.36 -4.72
C GLU A 200 0.85 -10.70 -5.11
N ASN A 201 0.61 -9.44 -4.75
CA ASN A 201 -0.58 -8.71 -5.20
C ASN A 201 -0.62 -8.59 -6.72
N LEU A 202 0.51 -8.32 -7.37
CA LEU A 202 0.62 -8.30 -8.82
C LEU A 202 0.28 -9.68 -9.40
N ARG A 203 0.80 -10.77 -8.83
CA ARG A 203 0.45 -12.13 -9.26
C ARG A 203 -1.06 -12.40 -9.18
N ILE A 204 -1.72 -11.96 -8.10
CA ILE A 204 -3.18 -12.10 -7.93
C ILE A 204 -3.92 -11.35 -9.05
N VAL A 205 -3.54 -10.10 -9.30
CA VAL A 205 -4.14 -9.28 -10.37
C VAL A 205 -3.94 -9.91 -11.75
N LEU A 206 -2.72 -10.34 -12.09
CA LEU A 206 -2.45 -10.99 -13.38
C LEU A 206 -3.15 -12.34 -13.51
N GLY A 207 -3.24 -13.11 -12.42
CA GLY A 207 -4.02 -14.35 -12.37
C GLY A 207 -5.49 -14.10 -12.68
N ALA A 208 -6.09 -13.08 -12.07
CA ALA A 208 -7.48 -12.70 -12.32
C ALA A 208 -7.72 -12.23 -13.76
N ILE A 209 -6.81 -11.43 -14.34
CA ILE A 209 -6.82 -11.08 -15.78
C ILE A 209 -6.75 -12.35 -16.64
N GLY A 210 -5.94 -13.33 -16.24
CA GLY A 210 -5.84 -14.64 -16.91
C GLY A 210 -7.02 -15.58 -16.70
N GLY A 211 -8.00 -15.21 -15.84
CA GLY A 211 -9.19 -16.02 -15.52
C GLY A 211 -9.08 -16.86 -14.24
N ARG A 212 -7.97 -16.80 -13.51
CA ARG A 212 -7.84 -17.43 -12.18
C ARG A 212 -8.45 -16.51 -11.12
N LEU A 213 -9.73 -16.73 -10.83
CA LEU A 213 -10.50 -15.90 -9.92
C LEU A 213 -10.40 -16.30 -8.44
N HIS A 214 -9.95 -17.52 -8.14
CA HIS A 214 -9.72 -17.97 -6.76
C HIS A 214 -8.24 -17.85 -6.45
N SER A 215 -7.90 -17.03 -5.46
CA SER A 215 -6.52 -16.82 -5.04
C SER A 215 -6.16 -17.72 -3.85
N ASP A 216 -5.03 -18.41 -3.95
CA ASP A 216 -4.47 -19.21 -2.85
C ASP A 216 -3.95 -18.35 -1.68
N GLN A 217 -3.78 -17.04 -1.93
CA GLN A 217 -3.25 -16.08 -0.97
C GLN A 217 -4.12 -14.82 -0.94
N PRO A 218 -4.29 -14.20 0.24
CA PRO A 218 -5.07 -12.97 0.35
C PRO A 218 -4.40 -11.79 -0.36
N PHE A 219 -5.19 -10.93 -1.01
CA PHE A 219 -4.71 -9.62 -1.46
C PHE A 219 -4.47 -8.73 -0.24
N ALA A 220 -3.33 -8.03 -0.17
CA ALA A 220 -2.94 -7.23 1.00
C ALA A 220 -2.58 -5.79 0.63
N ALA A 221 -3.42 -4.83 1.03
CA ALA A 221 -3.30 -3.43 0.63
C ALA A 221 -3.94 -2.49 1.66
N CYS A 222 -3.26 -1.40 2.05
CA CYS A 222 -3.83 -0.28 2.83
C CYS A 222 -4.81 -0.71 3.96
N GLY A 223 -4.36 -1.58 4.88
CA GLY A 223 -5.17 -2.11 5.99
C GLY A 223 -5.89 -3.43 5.68
N ARG A 224 -6.17 -3.76 4.41
CA ARG A 224 -6.64 -5.10 4.01
C ARG A 224 -5.54 -6.11 4.31
N ASN A 225 -5.87 -7.14 5.08
CA ASN A 225 -4.93 -8.20 5.43
C ASN A 225 -3.61 -7.65 5.98
N ILE A 226 -3.69 -6.72 6.93
CA ILE A 226 -2.52 -6.19 7.66
C ILE A 226 -2.00 -7.19 8.71
N SER A 227 -2.81 -8.16 9.13
CA SER A 227 -2.42 -9.23 10.06
C SER A 227 -1.15 -9.99 9.65
N PRO A 228 -0.98 -10.44 8.38
CA PRO A 228 0.26 -11.06 7.90
C PRO A 228 1.43 -10.09 7.64
N LEU A 229 1.37 -8.83 8.10
CA LEU A 229 2.47 -7.88 7.95
C LEU A 229 3.77 -8.45 8.57
N PRO A 230 4.89 -8.55 7.84
CA PRO A 230 6.12 -9.18 8.34
C PRO A 230 6.69 -8.51 9.59
N ILE A 231 6.46 -7.20 9.74
CA ILE A 231 6.97 -6.40 10.86
C ILE A 231 5.95 -6.26 12.00
N ARG A 232 4.81 -6.97 11.97
CA ARG A 232 3.73 -6.84 12.95
C ARG A 232 4.23 -6.97 14.39
N ARG A 233 4.90 -8.07 14.72
CA ARG A 233 5.45 -8.31 16.07
C ARG A 233 6.41 -7.19 16.49
N ARG A 234 7.26 -6.73 15.57
CA ARG A 234 8.18 -5.62 15.83
C ARG A 234 7.41 -4.34 16.18
N MET A 235 6.34 -4.02 15.45
CA MET A 235 5.49 -2.85 15.73
C MET A 235 4.74 -2.97 17.06
N GLU A 236 4.30 -4.18 17.44
CA GLU A 236 3.71 -4.46 18.75
C GLU A 236 4.72 -4.20 19.88
N VAL A 237 5.96 -4.68 19.76
CA VAL A 237 7.05 -4.41 20.71
C VAL A 237 7.36 -2.90 20.79
N VAL A 238 7.41 -2.19 19.65
CA VAL A 238 7.61 -0.74 19.65
C VAL A 238 6.48 -0.03 20.41
N SER A 239 5.21 -0.36 20.12
CA SER A 239 4.03 0.19 20.81
C SER A 239 4.11 -0.03 22.31
N ASN A 240 4.44 -1.25 22.76
CA ASN A 240 4.62 -1.54 24.19
C ASN A 240 5.76 -0.71 24.80
N THR A 241 6.89 -0.62 24.11
CA THR A 241 8.07 0.14 24.57
C THR A 241 7.76 1.62 24.77
N VAL A 242 7.06 2.25 23.82
CA VAL A 242 6.71 3.68 23.95
C VAL A 242 5.64 3.93 25.02
N LYS A 243 4.77 2.96 25.34
CA LYS A 243 3.87 3.03 26.50
C LYS A 243 4.65 2.98 27.82
N VAL A 244 5.63 2.08 27.92
CA VAL A 244 6.52 1.99 29.09
C VAL A 244 7.30 3.29 29.29
N PHE A 245 7.84 3.87 28.23
CA PHE A 245 8.50 5.18 28.26
C PHE A 245 7.59 6.30 28.82
N CYS A 246 6.29 6.21 28.55
CA CYS A 246 5.28 7.14 29.06
C CYS A 246 4.79 6.83 30.49
N GLY A 247 5.31 5.78 31.13
CA GLY A 247 4.90 5.37 32.49
C GLY A 247 3.59 4.61 32.55
N SER A 248 3.16 3.99 31.44
CA SER A 248 1.95 3.17 31.35
C SER A 248 2.27 1.73 30.92
N PRO A 249 3.07 0.97 31.69
CA PRO A 249 3.39 -0.41 31.34
C PRO A 249 2.14 -1.29 31.36
N GLY A 250 1.94 -2.13 30.35
CA GLY A 250 1.04 -3.26 30.44
C GLY A 250 1.69 -4.44 31.17
N PRO A 251 0.92 -5.38 31.72
CA PRO A 251 1.48 -6.59 32.35
C PRO A 251 2.18 -7.48 31.30
N ASP A 252 3.37 -7.97 31.64
CA ASP A 252 4.16 -8.96 30.89
C ASP A 252 4.40 -8.66 29.39
N GLN A 253 4.57 -7.37 29.06
CA GLN A 253 4.81 -6.95 27.68
C GLN A 253 6.30 -6.97 27.31
N GLU A 254 6.61 -7.58 26.16
CA GLU A 254 7.94 -7.51 25.55
C GLU A 254 8.28 -6.05 25.19
N VAL A 255 9.45 -5.58 25.61
CA VAL A 255 9.97 -4.23 25.39
C VAL A 255 11.33 -4.28 24.71
N ASP A 256 11.65 -3.22 23.98
CA ASP A 256 12.94 -3.04 23.32
C ASP A 256 13.77 -1.97 24.05
N GLU A 257 14.72 -2.44 24.86
CA GLU A 257 15.62 -1.57 25.62
C GLU A 257 16.45 -0.63 24.73
N SER A 258 16.76 -1.03 23.49
CA SER A 258 17.50 -0.16 22.57
C SER A 258 16.67 1.06 22.16
N VAL A 259 15.37 0.88 22.00
CA VAL A 259 14.43 1.98 21.71
C VAL A 259 14.30 2.91 22.91
N LEU A 260 14.22 2.38 24.15
CA LEU A 260 14.21 3.21 25.36
C LEU A 260 15.47 4.06 25.48
N ALA A 261 16.64 3.45 25.22
CA ALA A 261 17.91 4.16 25.23
C ALA A 261 17.94 5.32 24.22
N VAL A 262 17.41 5.12 23.01
CA VAL A 262 17.31 6.17 21.98
C VAL A 262 16.36 7.30 22.40
N LEU A 263 15.21 6.96 22.99
CA LEU A 263 14.23 7.97 23.45
C LEU A 263 14.79 8.85 24.58
N GLY A 264 15.67 8.29 25.42
CA GLY A 264 16.39 9.01 26.47
C GLY A 264 15.50 9.40 27.65
N LYS A 265 15.64 10.62 28.18
CA LYS A 265 14.84 11.06 29.34
C LYS A 265 13.38 11.35 28.94
N PRO A 266 12.37 10.83 29.67
CA PRO A 266 10.97 10.99 29.34
C PRO A 266 10.42 12.35 29.80
N ILE A 267 10.80 13.41 29.09
CA ILE A 267 10.24 14.75 29.25
C ILE A 267 8.87 14.86 28.59
N GLU A 268 8.08 15.87 28.97
CA GLU A 268 6.68 16.05 28.57
C GLU A 268 6.45 15.97 27.05
N VAL A 269 7.20 16.75 26.26
CA VAL A 269 7.06 16.77 24.79
C VAL A 269 7.37 15.41 24.15
N LYS A 270 8.41 14.71 24.63
CA LYS A 270 8.76 13.38 24.11
C LYS A 270 7.70 12.34 24.45
N ARG A 271 7.14 12.40 25.66
CA ARG A 271 6.02 11.51 26.06
C ARG A 271 4.81 11.75 25.19
N TRP A 272 4.47 13.00 24.92
CA TRP A 272 3.35 13.31 24.01
C TRP A 272 3.56 12.78 22.60
N LEU A 273 4.76 12.95 22.02
CA LEU A 273 5.10 12.37 20.71
C LEU A 273 5.08 10.83 20.73
N ALA A 274 5.60 10.21 21.79
CA ALA A 274 5.59 8.77 21.98
C ALA A 274 4.16 8.20 22.08
N VAL A 275 3.26 8.88 22.80
CA VAL A 275 1.82 8.55 22.82
C VAL A 275 1.18 8.69 21.44
N SER A 276 1.55 9.72 20.68
CA SER A 276 1.06 9.89 19.30
C SER A 276 1.51 8.73 18.40
N LEU A 277 2.78 8.32 18.48
CA LEU A 277 3.31 7.19 17.72
C LEU A 277 2.62 5.87 18.11
N ASP A 278 2.45 5.61 19.40
CA ASP A 278 1.70 4.44 19.90
C ASP A 278 0.30 4.37 19.29
N LYS A 279 -0.45 5.47 19.39
CA LYS A 279 -1.81 5.59 18.87
C LYS A 279 -1.84 5.27 17.38
N THR A 280 -0.93 5.84 16.59
CA THR A 280 -0.83 5.58 15.14
C THR A 280 -0.54 4.12 14.83
N ILE A 281 0.44 3.49 15.51
CA ILE A 281 0.77 2.08 15.29
C ILE A 281 -0.44 1.19 15.61
N ARG A 282 -1.08 1.40 16.76
CA ARG A 282 -2.22 0.57 17.19
C ARG A 282 -3.41 0.69 16.24
N LEU A 283 -3.73 1.90 15.79
CA LEU A 283 -4.83 2.12 14.85
C LEU A 283 -4.61 1.42 13.50
N GLN A 284 -3.37 1.12 13.12
CA GLN A 284 -3.07 0.38 11.90
C GLN A 284 -2.98 -1.14 12.11
N LEU A 285 -2.49 -1.59 13.27
CA LEU A 285 -2.41 -3.02 13.59
C LEU A 285 -3.78 -3.63 13.92
N ASP A 286 -4.64 -2.84 14.56
CA ASP A 286 -6.01 -3.20 14.91
C ASP A 286 -6.95 -1.99 14.70
N PRO A 287 -7.31 -1.69 13.44
CA PRO A 287 -8.18 -0.56 13.15
C PRO A 287 -9.59 -0.76 13.73
N PRO A 288 -10.31 0.34 14.05
CA PRO A 288 -11.72 0.26 14.42
C PRO A 288 -12.56 -0.48 13.38
N ALA A 289 -13.70 -1.05 13.80
CA ALA A 289 -14.55 -1.87 12.93
C ALA A 289 -14.98 -1.18 11.63
N GLU A 290 -15.30 0.12 11.69
CA GLU A 290 -15.66 0.93 10.52
C GLU A 290 -14.49 1.04 9.53
N VAL A 291 -13.28 1.28 10.02
CA VAL A 291 -12.07 1.33 9.20
C VAL A 291 -11.75 -0.06 8.62
N ARG A 292 -11.92 -1.13 9.40
CA ARG A 292 -11.78 -2.52 8.91
C ARG A 292 -12.76 -2.83 7.79
N ALA A 293 -14.01 -2.38 7.89
CA ALA A 293 -15.02 -2.57 6.84
C ALA A 293 -14.63 -1.86 5.54
N ILE A 294 -14.10 -0.64 5.62
CA ILE A 294 -13.59 0.11 4.46
C ILE A 294 -12.37 -0.60 3.86
N SER A 295 -11.39 -0.98 4.69
CA SER A 295 -10.20 -1.74 4.27
C SER A 295 -10.52 -3.15 3.77
N ALA A 296 -11.71 -3.69 4.05
CA ALA A 296 -12.16 -4.95 3.47
C ALA A 296 -12.51 -4.81 1.99
N LEU A 297 -12.48 -3.61 1.40
CA LEU A 297 -12.55 -3.37 -0.04
C LEU A 297 -13.64 -4.20 -0.76
N ALA A 298 -14.77 -4.45 -0.09
CA ALA A 298 -15.81 -5.37 -0.56
C ALA A 298 -16.53 -4.87 -1.83
N GLY A 299 -16.29 -3.62 -2.21
CA GLY A 299 -16.96 -2.95 -3.31
C GLY A 299 -18.44 -2.66 -3.00
N PRO A 300 -19.08 -1.78 -3.78
CA PRO A 300 -20.49 -1.47 -3.64
C PRO A 300 -21.39 -2.60 -4.21
N ASP A 301 -22.59 -2.74 -3.66
CA ASP A 301 -23.55 -3.81 -4.01
C ASP A 301 -23.92 -3.85 -5.50
N TRP A 302 -23.95 -2.71 -6.18
CA TRP A 302 -24.31 -2.65 -7.60
C TRP A 302 -23.31 -3.37 -8.51
N LEU A 303 -22.07 -3.64 -8.05
CA LEU A 303 -21.12 -4.46 -8.80
C LEU A 303 -21.52 -5.94 -8.80
N ARG A 304 -22.19 -6.40 -7.74
CA ARG A 304 -22.62 -7.79 -7.54
C ARG A 304 -23.96 -8.10 -8.20
N GLN A 305 -24.72 -7.07 -8.55
CA GLN A 305 -25.97 -7.21 -9.29
C GLN A 305 -25.65 -7.46 -10.77
N GLN A 306 -25.59 -8.73 -11.19
CA GLN A 306 -25.52 -9.08 -12.62
C GLN A 306 -26.91 -8.96 -13.27
N ALA A 307 -26.91 -8.31 -14.44
CA ALA A 307 -27.39 -8.86 -15.71
C ALA A 307 -28.49 -9.94 -15.60
N SER A 308 -29.66 -9.55 -15.08
CA SER A 308 -30.91 -10.30 -15.23
C SER A 308 -31.59 -9.94 -16.56
N GLY A 309 -30.81 -9.90 -17.65
CA GLY A 309 -31.26 -9.52 -18.98
C GLY A 309 -30.47 -10.25 -20.04
#